data_AF-A0A8T6MSZ3-F1
#
_entry.id   AF-A0A8T6MSZ3-F1
#
_cell.length_a   1.000
_cell.length_b   1.000
_cell.length_c   1.000
_cell.angle_alpha   90.00
_cell.angle_beta   90.00
_cell.angle_gamma   90.00
#
_symmetry.space_group_name_H-M   'P 1'
#
loop_
_entity.id
_entity.type
_entity.pdbx_description
1 polymer ?
#
loop_
_entity_poly.entity_id
_entity_poly.type
_entity_poly.pdbx_seq_one_letter_code
_entity_poly.pdbx_strand_id
1 'polypeptide(L)'
;MGLLDVVMVGVAAMIGGAIFVLVGPGIGEAGPALMLAFLLNGIITIFSAFTYAELSSALPDTGGGYRWVREGLPRPNAFLSGWMAWFAHTIAGSLYAVAFASFFVHLLKILHILD
;
A
#
# COMPACT_ATOMS: atom_id res chain seq x y z
N MET A 1 16.02 16.20 -1.23
CA MET A 1 15.10 15.70 -2.27
C MET A 1 14.18 16.85 -2.65
N GLY A 2 13.98 17.12 -3.93
CA GLY A 2 12.99 18.10 -4.38
C GLY A 2 11.56 17.57 -4.25
N LEU A 3 10.56 18.45 -4.38
CA LEU A 3 9.14 18.06 -4.31
C LEU A 3 8.80 16.95 -5.32
N LEU A 4 9.25 17.11 -6.56
CA LEU A 4 9.02 16.12 -7.62
C LEU A 4 9.64 14.76 -7.27
N ASP A 5 10.86 14.73 -6.74
CA ASP A 5 11.52 13.48 -6.35
C ASP A 5 10.69 12.74 -5.30
N VAL A 6 10.20 13.45 -4.27
CA VAL A 6 9.42 12.86 -3.17
C VAL A 6 8.07 12.35 -3.67
N VAL A 7 7.38 13.12 -4.51
CA VAL A 7 6.10 12.70 -5.11
C VAL A 7 6.28 11.47 -5.99
N MET A 8 7.33 11.45 -6.82
CA MET A 8 7.61 10.31 -7.71
C MET A 8 7.96 9.05 -6.91
N VAL A 9 8.70 9.17 -5.81
CA VAL A 9 8.96 8.05 -4.89
C VAL A 9 7.64 7.51 -4.30
N GLY A 10 6.73 8.41 -3.89
CA GLY A 10 5.41 8.01 -3.39
C GLY A 10 4.57 7.27 -4.43
N VAL A 11 4.51 7.78 -5.66
CA VAL A 11 3.80 7.13 -6.78
C VAL A 11 4.39 5.76 -7.09
N ALA A 12 5.73 5.66 -7.18
CA ALA A 12 6.41 4.40 -7.43
C ALA A 12 6.17 3.37 -6.32
N ALA A 13 6.09 3.81 -5.06
CA ALA A 13 5.77 2.92 -3.94
C ALA A 13 4.33 2.38 -3.97
N MET A 14 3.39 3.13 -4.55
CA MET A 14 1.98 2.73 -4.67
C MET A 14 1.73 1.79 -5.85
N ILE A 15 2.41 2.00 -6.98
CA ILE A 15 2.31 1.14 -8.18
C ILE A 15 3.14 -0.13 -7.94
N GLY A 16 2.55 -1.09 -7.21
CA GLY A 16 3.18 -2.35 -6.85
C GLY A 16 2.68 -3.57 -7.64
N GLY A 17 3.30 -4.72 -7.38
CA GLY A 17 2.94 -6.01 -8.00
C GLY A 17 1.50 -6.46 -7.77
N ALA A 18 0.85 -5.93 -6.73
CA ALA A 18 -0.52 -6.27 -6.32
C ALA A 18 -1.55 -6.07 -7.45
N ILE A 19 -1.40 -5.04 -8.29
CA ILE A 19 -2.33 -4.80 -9.41
C ILE A 19 -2.29 -5.94 -10.43
N PHE A 20 -1.12 -6.52 -10.67
CA PHE A 20 -0.95 -7.62 -11.63
C PHE A 20 -1.48 -8.95 -11.07
N VAL A 21 -1.49 -9.12 -9.75
CA VAL A 21 -1.97 -10.35 -9.10
C VAL A 21 -3.48 -10.32 -8.83
N LEU A 22 -4.01 -9.19 -8.36
CA LEU A 22 -5.35 -9.12 -7.79
C LEU A 22 -6.43 -8.72 -8.81
N VAL A 23 -6.07 -7.99 -9.87
CA VAL A 23 -7.07 -7.53 -10.86
C VAL A 23 -7.70 -8.71 -11.59
N GLY A 24 -6.91 -9.71 -12.03
CA GLY A 24 -7.41 -10.87 -12.76
C GLY A 24 -8.49 -11.65 -11.98
N PRO A 25 -8.18 -12.17 -10.78
CA PRO A 25 -9.16 -12.81 -9.91
C PRO A 25 -10.35 -11.89 -9.56
N GLY A 26 -10.08 -10.60 -9.31
CA GLY A 26 -11.13 -9.63 -9.02
C GLY A 26 -12.14 -9.45 -10.16
N ILE A 27 -11.68 -9.44 -11.41
CA ILE A 27 -12.57 -9.42 -12.59
C ILE A 27 -13.31 -10.75 -12.73
N GLY A 28 -12.66 -11.88 -12.41
CA GLY A 28 -13.31 -13.19 -12.42
C GLY A 28 -14.54 -13.26 -11.51
N GLU A 29 -14.47 -12.67 -10.32
CA GLU A 29 -15.55 -12.68 -9.33
C GLU A 29 -16.55 -11.54 -9.51
N ALA A 30 -16.07 -10.30 -9.63
CA ALA A 30 -16.93 -9.10 -9.67
C ALA A 30 -17.29 -8.65 -11.09
N GLY A 31 -16.63 -9.18 -12.11
CA GLY A 31 -16.81 -8.75 -13.50
C GLY A 31 -16.48 -7.27 -13.71
N PRO A 32 -17.20 -6.57 -14.61
CA PRO A 32 -17.00 -5.15 -14.86
C PRO A 32 -17.23 -4.25 -13.63
N ALA A 33 -17.95 -4.74 -12.62
CA ALA A 33 -18.23 -3.99 -11.39
C ALA A 33 -16.97 -3.75 -10.53
N LEU A 34 -15.86 -4.47 -10.79
CA LEU A 34 -14.57 -4.21 -10.14
C LEU A 34 -14.11 -2.75 -10.31
N MET A 35 -14.43 -2.11 -11.44
CA MET A 35 -14.11 -0.70 -11.66
C MET A 35 -14.79 0.23 -10.65
N LEU A 36 -16.02 -0.10 -10.23
CA LEU A 36 -16.73 0.65 -9.20
C LEU A 36 -16.02 0.51 -7.85
N ALA A 37 -15.55 -0.69 -7.51
CA ALA A 37 -14.78 -0.92 -6.29
C ALA A 37 -13.48 -0.10 -6.28
N PHE A 38 -12.76 -0.04 -7.40
CA PHE A 38 -11.57 0.82 -7.52
C PHE A 38 -11.88 2.31 -7.37
N LEU A 39 -12.97 2.77 -7.99
CA LEU A 39 -13.38 4.18 -7.90
C LEU A 39 -13.76 4.56 -6.46
N LEU A 40 -14.53 3.72 -5.77
CA LEU A 40 -14.87 3.91 -4.36
C LEU A 40 -13.63 3.91 -3.47
N ASN A 41 -12.70 2.98 -3.69
CA ASN A 41 -11.42 2.95 -2.97
C ASN A 41 -10.58 4.21 -3.21
N GLY A 42 -10.57 4.72 -4.45
CA GLY A 42 -9.91 5.98 -4.80
C GLY A 42 -10.46 7.17 -4.01
N ILE A 43 -11.79 7.27 -3.89
CA ILE A 43 -12.45 8.32 -3.09
C ILE A 43 -12.01 8.24 -1.62
N ILE A 44 -12.05 7.06 -1.01
CA ILE A 44 -11.61 6.85 0.39
C ILE A 44 -10.13 7.22 0.57
N THR A 45 -9.30 6.89 -0.41
CA THR A 45 -7.86 7.16 -0.37
C THR A 45 -7.57 8.67 -0.44
N ILE A 46 -8.35 9.45 -1.18
CA ILE A 46 -8.21 10.92 -1.24
C ILE A 46 -8.43 11.56 0.12
N PHE A 47 -9.46 11.15 0.86
CA PHE A 47 -9.69 11.66 2.22
C PHE A 47 -8.51 11.35 3.13
N SER A 48 -7.99 10.13 3.05
CA SER A 48 -6.79 9.73 3.80
C SER A 48 -5.59 10.59 3.39
N ALA A 49 -5.37 10.83 2.11
CA ALA A 49 -4.27 11.65 1.61
C ALA A 49 -4.32 13.09 2.13
N PHE A 50 -5.51 13.70 2.20
CA PHE A 50 -5.67 15.04 2.77
C PHE A 50 -5.33 15.09 4.25
N THR A 51 -5.77 14.10 5.04
CA THR A 51 -5.39 14.00 6.45
C THR A 51 -3.87 13.89 6.60
N TYR A 52 -3.22 13.05 5.79
CA TYR A 52 -1.76 12.92 5.81
C TYR A 52 -1.06 14.23 5.41
N ALA A 53 -1.58 14.97 4.43
CA ALA A 53 -1.03 16.26 4.01
C ALA A 53 -1.16 17.33 5.11
N GLU A 54 -2.30 17.40 5.79
CA GLU A 54 -2.53 18.32 6.90
C GLU A 54 -1.62 17.99 8.08
N LEU A 55 -1.55 16.73 8.50
CA LEU A 55 -0.67 16.33 9.61
C LEU A 55 0.83 16.46 9.29
N SER A 56 1.23 16.19 8.04
CA SER A 56 2.64 16.35 7.63
C SER A 56 3.06 17.82 7.58
N SER A 57 2.14 18.73 7.28
CA SER A 57 2.42 20.17 7.30
C SER A 57 2.36 20.77 8.71
N ALA A 58 1.47 20.26 9.57
CA ALA A 58 1.38 20.68 10.98
C ALA A 58 2.53 20.14 11.86
N LEU A 59 2.98 18.92 11.59
CA LEU A 59 4.04 18.23 12.35
C LEU A 59 5.17 17.78 11.40
N PRO A 60 6.01 18.71 10.90
CA PRO A 60 6.99 18.46 9.82
C PRO A 60 8.23 17.68 10.25
N ASP A 61 8.30 17.30 11.52
CA ASP A 61 9.44 16.58 12.06
C ASP A 61 9.38 15.08 11.77
N THR A 62 10.51 14.39 12.02
CA THR A 62 10.62 12.94 11.86
C THR A 62 9.71 12.17 12.82
N GLY A 63 9.22 11.01 12.35
CA GLY A 63 8.40 10.07 13.14
C GLY A 63 7.04 9.71 12.53
N GLY A 64 6.59 10.45 11.51
CA GLY A 64 5.40 10.12 10.71
C GLY A 64 4.15 9.80 11.54
N GLY A 65 3.39 8.79 11.10
CA GLY A 65 2.13 8.36 11.74
C GLY A 65 2.23 8.05 13.23
N TYR A 66 3.34 7.45 13.68
CA TYR A 66 3.55 7.17 15.11
C TYR A 66 3.58 8.46 15.94
N ARG A 67 4.31 9.47 15.44
CA ARG A 67 4.42 10.77 16.11
C ARG A 67 3.08 11.47 16.13
N TRP A 68 2.39 11.50 14.99
CA TRP A 68 1.07 12.13 14.89
C TRP A 68 0.09 11.61 15.96
N VAL A 69 0.05 10.29 16.14
CA VAL A 69 -0.78 9.66 17.18
C VAL A 69 -0.26 9.98 18.59
N ARG A 70 1.07 10.06 18.77
CA ARG A 70 1.67 10.40 20.07
C ARG A 70 1.35 11.82 20.53
N GLU A 71 1.32 12.79 19.61
CA GLU A 71 0.99 14.18 19.94
C GLU A 71 -0.53 14.40 20.05
N GLY A 72 -1.34 13.66 19.27
CA GLY A 72 -2.79 13.86 19.21
C GLY A 72 -3.63 13.01 20.17
N LEU A 73 -3.11 11.87 20.67
CA LEU A 73 -3.89 10.92 21.46
C LEU A 73 -3.16 10.47 22.73
N PRO A 74 -3.89 10.15 23.81
CA PRO A 74 -3.29 9.67 25.05
C PRO A 74 -2.63 8.29 24.87
N ARG A 75 -1.71 7.94 25.78
CA ARG A 75 -1.16 6.59 25.86
C ARG A 75 -2.29 5.57 26.08
N PRO A 76 -2.25 4.38 25.45
CA PRO A 76 -1.15 3.76 24.72
C PRO A 76 -1.22 3.87 23.19
N ASN A 77 -2.04 4.77 22.63
CA ASN A 77 -2.42 4.74 21.21
C ASN A 77 -1.24 4.81 20.23
N ALA A 78 -0.19 5.58 20.54
CA ALA A 78 0.99 5.65 19.69
C ALA A 78 1.69 4.29 19.53
N PHE A 79 1.82 3.53 20.61
CA PHE A 79 2.41 2.19 20.59
C PHE A 79 1.57 1.24 19.73
N LEU A 80 0.25 1.27 19.89
CA LEU A 80 -0.65 0.46 19.07
C LEU A 80 -0.56 0.82 17.58
N SER A 81 -0.53 2.11 17.25
CA SER A 81 -0.34 2.58 15.87
C SER A 81 0.96 2.05 15.25
N GLY A 82 2.07 2.08 16.00
CA GLY A 82 3.35 1.52 15.55
C GLY A 82 3.27 0.02 15.24
N TRP A 83 2.64 -0.76 16.12
CA TRP A 83 2.44 -2.20 15.89
C TRP A 83 1.52 -2.48 14.71
N MET A 84 0.43 -1.73 14.57
CA MET A 84 -0.48 -1.87 13.43
C MET A 84 0.25 -1.62 12.10
N ALA A 85 1.08 -0.56 12.04
CA ALA A 85 1.90 -0.28 10.87
C ALA A 85 2.89 -1.41 10.57
N TRP A 86 3.56 -1.95 11.59
CA TRP A 86 4.52 -3.04 11.42
C TRP A 86 3.86 -4.31 10.86
N PHE A 87 2.70 -4.71 11.40
CA PHE A 87 1.95 -5.85 10.87
C PHE A 87 1.46 -5.61 9.45
N ALA A 88 0.94 -4.41 9.15
CA ALA A 88 0.50 -4.06 7.81
C ALA A 88 1.64 -4.19 6.77
N HIS A 89 2.84 -3.68 7.09
CA HIS A 89 4.01 -3.81 6.23
C HIS A 89 4.49 -5.25 6.11
N THR A 90 4.43 -6.05 7.17
CA THR A 90 4.82 -7.46 7.14
C THR A 90 3.89 -8.27 6.23
N ILE A 91 2.57 -8.07 6.35
CA ILE A 91 1.58 -8.72 5.48
C ILE A 91 1.78 -8.29 4.02
N ALA A 92 1.99 -6.99 3.76
CA ALA A 92 2.29 -6.50 2.42
C ALA A 92 3.57 -7.13 1.84
N GLY A 93 4.63 -7.24 2.64
CA GLY A 93 5.87 -7.92 2.26
C GLY A 93 5.66 -9.38 1.88
N SER A 94 4.85 -10.11 2.65
CA SER A 94 4.51 -11.50 2.35
C SER A 94 3.72 -11.64 1.04
N LEU A 95 2.79 -10.71 0.77
CA LEU A 95 2.04 -10.67 -0.49
C LEU A 95 2.98 -10.47 -1.67
N TYR A 96 3.96 -9.57 -1.58
CA TYR A 96 4.94 -9.36 -2.64
C TYR A 96 5.82 -10.59 -2.89
N ALA A 97 6.22 -11.31 -1.85
CA ALA A 97 6.99 -12.54 -1.99
C ALA A 97 6.18 -13.63 -2.71
N VAL A 98 4.91 -13.82 -2.35
CA VAL A 98 4.01 -14.78 -3.01
C VAL A 98 3.73 -14.37 -4.46
N ALA A 99 3.50 -13.08 -4.71
CA ALA A 99 3.31 -12.54 -6.05
C ALA A 99 4.51 -12.85 -6.94
N PHE A 100 5.72 -12.52 -6.48
CA PHE A 100 6.96 -12.79 -7.21
C PHE A 100 7.13 -14.29 -7.50
N ALA A 101 6.98 -15.15 -6.48
CA ALA A 101 7.10 -16.60 -6.65
C ALA A 101 6.11 -17.14 -7.69
N SER A 102 4.87 -16.65 -7.67
CA SER A 102 3.82 -17.07 -8.61
C SER A 102 4.16 -16.73 -10.06
N PHE A 103 4.59 -15.48 -10.31
CA PHE A 103 5.02 -15.06 -11.65
C PHE A 103 6.30 -15.76 -12.09
N PHE A 104 7.26 -15.97 -11.18
CA PHE A 104 8.51 -16.63 -11.50
C PHE A 104 8.29 -18.10 -11.87
N VAL A 105 7.46 -18.83 -11.12
CA VAL A 105 7.09 -20.22 -11.48
C VAL A 105 6.38 -20.26 -12.82
N HIS A 106 5.44 -19.35 -13.08
CA HIS A 106 4.76 -19.28 -14.36
C HIS A 106 5.73 -19.01 -15.53
N LEU A 107 6.71 -18.13 -15.33
CA LEU A 107 7.77 -17.86 -16.30
C LEU A 107 8.60 -19.12 -16.58
N LEU A 108 9.02 -19.86 -15.55
CA LEU A 108 9.80 -21.09 -15.71
C LEU A 108 9.04 -22.17 -16.47
N LYS A 109 7.72 -22.28 -16.27
CA LYS A 109 6.85 -23.18 -17.04
C LYS A 109 6.76 -22.79 -18.51
N ILE A 110 6.60 -21.49 -18.80
CA ILE A 110 6.61 -20.99 -20.20
C ILE A 110 7.94 -21.30 -20.89
N LEU A 111 9.04 -21.23 -20.14
CA LEU A 111 10.38 -21.55 -20.63
C LEU A 111 10.68 -23.06 -20.68
N HIS A 112 9.71 -23.92 -20.33
CA HIS A 112 9.87 -25.39 -20.26
C HIS A 112 11.02 -25.85 -19.36
N ILE A 113 11.35 -25.07 -18.32
CA ILE A 113 12.37 -25.43 -17.31
C ILE A 113 11.74 -26.26 -16.18
N LEU A 114 10.46 -26.02 -15.91
CA LEU A 114 9.63 -26.76 -14.96
C LEU A 114 8.41 -27.32 -15.69
N ASP A 115 7.98 -28.52 -15.29
CA ASP A 115 6.73 -29.15 -15.73
C ASP A 115 5.47 -28.45 -15.17
#